data_AF-A6VE29-F1
#
_entry.id   AF-A6VE29-F1
#
_cell.length_a   1.000
_cell.length_b   1.000
_cell.length_c   1.000
_cell.angle_alpha   90.00
_cell.angle_beta   90.00
_cell.angle_gamma   90.00
#
_symmetry.space_group_name_H-M   'P 1'
#
loop_
_entity.id
_entity.type
_entity.pdbx_description
1 polymer ?
#
loop_
_entity_poly.entity_id
_entity_poly.type
_entity_poly.pdbx_seq_one_letter_code
_entity_poly.pdbx_strand_id
1 'polypeptide(L)'
;MTGDVWRFAVDVYARPGVEAACLALQEQGADVCLLLVAAWLGRRGVRCSKERAQALESVARPWRETVIEPLRRLRSAWREAALQDACLAGLREEVKAQELRAEREQLQRLAELAMAWQDTQETERKADTWLQACSQGIDTEEGRRALRLLGSAASQTAP
;
A
#
# COMPACT_ATOMS: atom_id res chain seq x y z
N MET A 1 3.03 1.57 -18.19
CA MET A 1 4.31 2.15 -17.71
C MET A 1 4.27 2.11 -16.19
N THR A 2 5.40 1.93 -15.50
CA THR A 2 5.40 1.84 -14.03
C THR A 2 4.93 3.13 -13.33
N GLY A 3 5.00 4.28 -14.01
CA GLY A 3 4.39 5.54 -13.55
C GLY A 3 2.88 5.47 -13.29
N ASP A 4 2.18 4.48 -13.85
CA ASP A 4 0.73 4.32 -13.69
C ASP A 4 0.34 3.88 -12.27
N VAL A 5 1.19 3.12 -11.56
CA VAL A 5 0.87 2.62 -10.21
C VAL A 5 0.91 3.72 -9.16
N TRP A 6 1.86 4.66 -9.28
CA TRP A 6 2.00 5.76 -8.32
C TRP A 6 0.83 6.73 -8.45
N ARG A 7 0.47 7.10 -9.69
CA ARG A 7 -0.70 7.95 -9.94
C ARG A 7 -1.96 7.29 -9.41
N PHE A 8 -2.14 5.99 -9.69
CA PHE A 8 -3.24 5.22 -9.14
C PHE A 8 -3.27 5.22 -7.61
N ALA A 9 -2.13 4.99 -6.95
CA ALA A 9 -2.05 5.01 -5.49
C ALA A 9 -2.46 6.36 -4.91
N VAL A 10 -1.98 7.47 -5.49
CA VAL A 10 -2.36 8.83 -5.10
C VAL A 10 -3.86 9.07 -5.31
N ASP A 11 -4.41 8.69 -6.46
CA ASP A 11 -5.82 8.88 -6.78
C ASP A 11 -6.73 8.07 -5.85
N VAL A 12 -6.34 6.84 -5.52
CA VAL A 12 -7.05 5.98 -4.56
C VAL A 12 -6.99 6.59 -3.16
N TYR A 13 -5.82 7.04 -2.73
CA TYR A 13 -5.63 7.61 -1.40
C TYR A 13 -6.43 8.90 -1.20
N ALA A 14 -6.60 9.70 -2.26
CA ALA A 14 -7.39 10.92 -2.25
C ALA A 14 -8.91 10.67 -2.11
N ARG A 15 -9.38 9.41 -2.20
CA ARG A 15 -10.80 9.10 -2.09
C ARG A 15 -11.29 9.17 -0.64
N PRO A 16 -12.54 9.60 -0.40
CA PRO A 16 -13.08 9.74 0.95
C PRO A 16 -12.95 8.46 1.79
N GLY A 17 -12.35 8.60 2.97
CA GLY A 17 -12.20 7.51 3.94
C GLY A 17 -11.06 6.52 3.66
N VAL A 18 -10.37 6.61 2.52
CA VAL A 18 -9.27 5.69 2.19
C VAL A 18 -8.06 5.90 3.08
N GLU A 19 -7.67 7.16 3.32
CA GLU A 19 -6.59 7.48 4.27
C GLU A 19 -6.83 6.81 5.63
N ALA A 20 -8.01 6.99 6.21
CA ALA A 20 -8.38 6.39 7.49
C ALA A 20 -8.36 4.84 7.43
N ALA A 21 -8.85 4.24 6.34
CA ALA A 21 -8.79 2.79 6.15
C ALA A 21 -7.35 2.27 6.03
N CYS A 22 -6.48 2.96 5.28
CA CYS A 22 -5.07 2.61 5.17
C CYS A 22 -4.35 2.70 6.52
N LEU A 23 -4.65 3.73 7.32
CA LEU A 23 -4.11 3.87 8.67
C LEU A 23 -4.56 2.72 9.59
N ALA A 24 -5.85 2.40 9.61
CA ALA A 24 -6.38 1.30 10.41
C ALA A 24 -5.77 -0.07 10.01
N LEU A 25 -5.53 -0.28 8.71
CA LEU A 25 -4.84 -1.46 8.22
C LEU A 25 -3.36 -1.47 8.64
N GLN A 26 -2.69 -0.33 8.56
CA GLN A 26 -1.30 -0.19 8.97
C GLN A 26 -1.09 -0.44 10.47
N GLU A 27 -2.02 0.01 11.31
CA GLU A 27 -2.02 -0.27 12.76
C GLU A 27 -2.13 -1.76 13.07
N GLN A 28 -2.78 -2.52 12.18
CA GLN A 28 -2.85 -3.99 12.24
C GLN A 28 -1.63 -4.67 11.59
N GLY A 29 -0.60 -3.92 11.19
CA GLY A 29 0.62 -4.43 10.60
C GLY A 29 0.55 -4.69 9.09
N ALA A 30 -0.52 -4.26 8.41
CA ALA A 30 -0.63 -4.42 6.97
C ALA A 30 0.40 -3.54 6.22
N ASP A 31 0.90 -4.06 5.11
CA ASP A 31 1.65 -3.27 4.13
C ASP A 31 0.68 -2.55 3.19
N VAL A 32 0.48 -1.26 3.44
CA VAL A 32 -0.42 -0.42 2.61
C VAL A 32 0.04 -0.35 1.16
N CYS A 33 1.36 -0.31 0.88
CA CYS A 33 1.88 -0.28 -0.48
C CYS A 33 1.57 -1.59 -1.22
N LEU A 34 1.74 -2.72 -0.54
CA LEU A 34 1.35 -4.03 -1.08
C LEU A 34 -0.15 -4.09 -1.38
N LEU A 35 -1.00 -3.63 -0.47
CA LEU A 35 -2.46 -3.62 -0.66
C LEU A 35 -2.90 -2.72 -1.81
N LEU A 36 -2.24 -1.56 -2.00
CA LEU A 36 -2.50 -0.68 -3.14
C LEU A 36 -2.13 -1.34 -4.47
N VAL A 37 -1.00 -2.05 -4.54
CA VAL A 37 -0.63 -2.82 -5.74
C VAL A 37 -1.57 -4.00 -5.96
N ALA A 38 -1.97 -4.70 -4.90
CA ALA A 38 -2.95 -5.78 -4.98
C ALA A 38 -4.29 -5.27 -5.57
N ALA A 39 -4.78 -4.12 -5.10
CA ALA A 39 -5.98 -3.49 -5.63
C ALA A 39 -5.82 -3.06 -7.09
N TRP A 40 -4.65 -2.50 -7.45
CA TRP A 40 -4.31 -2.16 -8.83
C TRP A 40 -4.33 -3.38 -9.77
N LEU A 41 -3.81 -4.52 -9.32
CA LEU A 41 -3.79 -5.76 -10.11
C LEU A 41 -5.17 -6.35 -10.31
N GLY A 42 -5.99 -6.37 -9.26
CA GLY A 42 -7.38 -6.83 -9.39
C GLY A 42 -8.22 -5.92 -10.29
N ARG A 43 -7.95 -4.61 -10.28
CA ARG A 43 -8.57 -3.66 -11.21
C ARG A 43 -8.14 -3.89 -12.66
N ARG A 44 -6.87 -4.23 -12.90
CA ARG A 44 -6.36 -4.59 -14.23
C ARG A 44 -6.89 -5.92 -14.76
N GLY A 45 -7.51 -6.75 -13.91
CA GLY A 45 -7.96 -8.08 -14.30
C GLY A 45 -6.83 -9.11 -14.37
N VAL A 46 -5.71 -8.83 -13.70
CA VAL A 46 -4.63 -9.82 -13.56
C VAL A 46 -5.11 -10.94 -12.65
N ARG A 47 -5.08 -12.19 -13.13
CA ARG A 47 -5.46 -13.35 -12.33
C ARG A 47 -4.65 -13.43 -11.03
N CYS A 48 -5.35 -13.48 -9.90
CA CYS A 48 -4.74 -13.73 -8.60
C CYS A 48 -4.36 -15.22 -8.48
N SER A 49 -3.16 -15.49 -8.00
CA SER A 49 -2.74 -16.83 -7.59
C SER A 49 -1.94 -16.73 -6.30
N LYS A 50 -1.88 -17.83 -5.55
CA LYS A 50 -1.13 -17.88 -4.28
C LYS A 50 0.36 -17.58 -4.52
N GLU A 51 0.91 -18.09 -5.61
CA GLU A 51 2.30 -17.92 -6.01
C GLU A 51 2.62 -16.46 -6.31
N ARG A 52 1.72 -15.75 -7.02
CA ARG A 52 1.90 -14.33 -7.33
C ARG A 52 1.77 -13.45 -6.09
N ALA A 53 0.81 -13.73 -5.21
CA ALA A 53 0.67 -13.02 -3.95
C ALA A 53 1.92 -13.20 -3.05
N GLN A 54 2.45 -14.43 -2.98
CA GLN A 54 3.71 -14.72 -2.30
C GLN A 54 4.92 -14.03 -2.94
N ALA A 55 4.95 -13.91 -4.27
CA ALA A 55 6.00 -13.18 -4.97
C ALA A 55 5.97 -11.67 -4.67
N LEU A 56 4.79 -11.06 -4.54
CA LEU A 56 4.69 -9.66 -4.09
C LEU A 56 5.20 -9.51 -2.65
N GLU A 57 4.74 -10.38 -1.74
CA GLU A 57 5.16 -10.34 -0.33
C GLU A 57 6.67 -10.52 -0.18
N SER A 58 7.29 -11.43 -0.93
CA SER A 58 8.74 -11.68 -0.85
C SER A 58 9.59 -10.50 -1.33
N VAL A 59 9.06 -9.69 -2.25
CA VAL A 59 9.70 -8.43 -2.69
C VAL A 59 9.40 -7.27 -1.73
N ALA A 60 8.17 -7.19 -1.22
CA ALA A 60 7.74 -6.11 -0.33
C ALA A 60 8.42 -6.18 1.03
N ARG A 61 8.39 -7.36 1.66
CA ARG A 61 8.71 -7.54 3.08
C ARG A 61 10.12 -7.10 3.46
N PRO A 62 11.21 -7.51 2.75
CA PRO A 62 12.56 -7.10 3.14
C PRO A 62 12.74 -5.59 3.09
N TRP A 63 12.16 -4.92 2.09
CA TRP A 63 12.22 -3.47 1.97
C TRP A 63 11.40 -2.75 3.05
N ARG A 64 10.19 -3.26 3.34
CA ARG A 64 9.34 -2.74 4.42
C ARG A 64 10.07 -2.78 5.76
N GLU A 65 10.59 -3.94 6.13
CA GLU A 65 11.21 -4.19 7.44
C GLU A 65 12.54 -3.44 7.62
N THR A 66 13.34 -3.30 6.55
CA THR A 66 14.68 -2.71 6.65
C THR A 66 14.76 -1.22 6.33
N VAL A 67 13.76 -0.66 5.62
CA VAL A 67 13.79 0.75 5.17
C VAL A 67 12.59 1.53 5.67
N ILE A 68 11.36 1.07 5.40
CA ILE A 68 10.14 1.84 5.71
C ILE A 68 9.87 1.83 7.22
N GLU A 69 9.85 0.66 7.85
CA GLU A 69 9.53 0.51 9.28
C GLU A 69 10.50 1.28 10.19
N PRO A 70 11.83 1.30 9.96
CA PRO A 70 12.74 2.15 10.74
C PRO A 70 12.43 3.64 10.61
N LEU A 71 12.18 4.14 9.39
CA LEU A 71 11.84 5.56 9.16
C LEU A 71 10.52 5.92 9.84
N ARG A 72 9.51 5.08 9.69
CA ARG A 72 8.19 5.25 10.31
C ARG A 72 8.27 5.24 11.83
N ARG A 73 9.04 4.31 12.41
CA ARG A 73 9.28 4.24 13.85
C ARG A 73 9.95 5.52 14.36
N LEU A 74 10.99 6.00 13.66
CA LEU A 74 11.69 7.23 14.02
C LEU A 74 10.75 8.45 13.98
N ARG A 75 10.01 8.63 12.88
CA ARG A 75 9.03 9.71 12.72
C ARG A 75 7.95 9.69 13.81
N SER A 76 7.49 8.49 14.17
CA SER A 76 6.46 8.30 15.19
C SER A 76 6.98 8.59 16.59
N ALA A 77 8.20 8.14 16.90
CA ALA A 77 8.86 8.39 18.19
C ALA A 77 9.10 9.90 18.45
N TRP A 78 9.37 10.68 17.39
CA TRP A 78 9.59 12.12 17.51
C TRP A 78 8.32 12.96 17.58
N ARG A 79 7.12 12.37 17.41
CA ARG A 79 5.85 13.10 17.32
C ARG A 79 5.63 14.09 18.47
N GLU A 80 5.75 13.63 19.71
CA GLU A 80 5.49 14.47 20.90
C GLU A 80 6.61 15.48 21.15
N ALA A 81 7.87 15.06 21.01
CA ALA A 81 9.03 15.93 21.23
C ALA A 81 9.11 17.08 20.21
N ALA A 82 8.73 16.82 18.95
CA ALA A 82 8.69 17.83 17.89
C ALA A 82 7.68 18.97 18.15
N LEU A 83 6.72 18.80 19.07
CA LEU A 83 5.80 19.88 19.45
C LEU A 83 6.51 21.01 20.23
N GLN A 84 7.63 20.70 20.87
CA GLN A 84 8.37 21.63 21.73
C GLN A 84 9.76 21.99 21.17
N ASP A 85 10.23 21.30 20.12
CA ASP A 85 11.52 21.51 19.48
C ASP A 85 11.36 21.70 17.97
N ALA A 86 11.51 22.94 17.51
CA ALA A 86 11.37 23.31 16.10
C ALA A 86 12.47 22.71 15.20
N CYS A 87 13.69 22.49 15.72
CA CYS A 87 14.75 21.84 14.97
C CYS A 87 14.40 20.37 14.73
N LEU A 88 13.93 19.69 15.78
CA LEU A 88 13.44 18.31 15.69
C LEU A 88 12.20 18.19 14.78
N ALA A 89 11.30 19.18 14.81
CA ALA A 89 10.16 19.23 13.89
C ALA A 89 10.62 19.27 12.41
N GLY A 90 11.64 20.07 12.09
CA GLY A 90 12.25 20.11 10.77
C GLY A 90 12.82 18.75 10.34
N LEU A 91 13.65 18.13 11.20
CA LEU A 91 14.20 16.80 10.95
C LEU A 91 13.10 15.75 10.78
N ARG A 92 12.01 15.84 11.54
CA ARG A 92 10.88 14.92 11.43
C ARG A 92 10.19 15.01 10.06
N GLU A 93 10.04 16.21 9.51
CA GLU A 93 9.48 16.37 8.15
C GLU A 93 10.44 15.86 7.07
N GLU A 94 11.77 15.98 7.26
CA GLU A 94 12.75 15.34 6.37
C GLU A 94 12.64 13.81 6.42
N VAL A 95 12.53 13.21 7.61
CA VAL A 95 12.30 11.75 7.76
C VAL A 95 11.00 11.33 7.09
N LYS A 96 9.92 12.11 7.24
CA LYS A 96 8.64 11.86 6.57
C LYS A 96 8.80 11.86 5.04
N ALA A 97 9.56 12.80 4.49
CA ALA A 97 9.84 12.84 3.05
C ALA A 97 10.64 11.62 2.58
N GLN A 98 11.60 11.14 3.38
CA GLN A 98 12.33 9.90 3.07
C GLN A 98 11.44 8.66 3.17
N GLU A 99 10.54 8.58 4.16
CA GLU A 99 9.55 7.50 4.28
C GLU A 99 8.67 7.44 3.02
N LEU A 100 8.11 8.58 2.59
CA LEU A 100 7.28 8.65 1.38
C LEU A 100 8.05 8.25 0.11
N ARG A 101 9.32 8.65 0.01
CA ARG A 101 10.19 8.22 -1.09
C ARG A 101 10.42 6.70 -1.07
N ALA A 102 10.63 6.12 0.11
CA ALA A 102 10.83 4.68 0.27
C ALA A 102 9.55 3.88 -0.07
N GLU A 103 8.37 4.38 0.30
CA GLU A 103 7.07 3.81 -0.09
C GLU A 103 6.87 3.85 -1.60
N ARG A 104 7.19 4.99 -2.25
CA ARG A 104 7.14 5.10 -3.71
C ARG A 104 8.04 4.11 -4.42
N GLU A 105 9.25 3.90 -3.90
CA GLU A 105 10.19 2.90 -4.41
C GLU A 105 9.67 1.48 -4.23
N GLN A 106 8.98 1.19 -3.12
CA GLN A 106 8.33 -0.11 -2.91
C GLN A 106 7.23 -0.36 -3.95
N LEU A 107 6.34 0.62 -4.16
CA LEU A 107 5.28 0.57 -5.18
C LEU A 107 5.86 0.31 -6.58
N GLN A 108 6.96 0.99 -6.90
CA GLN A 108 7.67 0.83 -8.17
C GLN A 108 8.16 -0.61 -8.37
N ARG A 109 8.88 -1.17 -7.40
CA ARG A 109 9.41 -2.55 -7.46
C ARG A 109 8.31 -3.60 -7.61
N LEU A 110 7.22 -3.42 -6.86
CA LEU A 110 6.07 -4.32 -6.94
C LEU A 110 5.37 -4.21 -8.29
N ALA A 111 5.21 -3.00 -8.84
CA ALA A 111 4.65 -2.81 -10.17
C ALA A 111 5.54 -3.40 -11.27
N GLU A 112 6.86 -3.27 -11.16
CA GLU A 112 7.83 -3.87 -12.09
C GLU A 112 7.70 -5.40 -12.12
N LEU A 113 7.66 -6.04 -10.95
CA LEU A 113 7.40 -7.48 -10.86
C LEU A 113 6.07 -7.86 -11.55
N ALA A 114 5.04 -7.05 -11.33
CA ALA A 114 3.71 -7.29 -11.85
C ALA A 114 3.53 -6.95 -13.34
N MET A 115 4.47 -6.24 -13.97
CA MET A 115 4.43 -5.99 -15.42
C MET A 115 4.58 -7.27 -16.24
N ALA A 116 5.28 -8.26 -15.70
CA ALA A 116 5.44 -9.57 -16.34
C ALA A 116 4.13 -10.38 -16.35
N TRP A 117 3.11 -9.96 -15.60
CA TRP A 117 1.83 -10.65 -15.53
C TRP A 117 0.86 -10.06 -16.54
N GLN A 118 0.46 -10.91 -17.49
CA GLN A 118 -0.52 -10.56 -18.50
C GLN A 118 -1.91 -10.40 -17.89
N ASP A 119 -2.66 -9.42 -18.38
CA ASP A 119 -4.08 -9.27 -18.09
C ASP A 119 -4.80 -10.46 -18.72
N THR A 120 -5.39 -11.31 -17.87
CA THR A 120 -6.32 -12.32 -18.34
C THR A 120 -7.60 -11.61 -18.77
N GLN A 121 -8.17 -11.96 -19.92
CA GLN A 121 -9.51 -11.50 -20.33
C GLN A 121 -10.62 -12.10 -19.43
N GLU A 122 -10.37 -12.22 -18.12
CA GLU A 122 -11.38 -12.57 -17.14
C GLU A 122 -12.33 -11.38 -16.98
N THR A 123 -13.60 -11.62 -17.30
CA THR A 123 -14.69 -10.63 -17.32
C THR A 123 -14.97 -10.02 -15.95
N GLU A 124 -14.43 -10.59 -14.87
CA GLU A 124 -14.67 -10.17 -13.49
C GLU A 124 -13.39 -9.60 -12.85
N ARG A 125 -13.24 -8.27 -12.93
CA ARG A 125 -12.21 -7.51 -12.20
C ARG A 125 -12.51 -7.53 -10.70
N LYS A 126 -11.96 -8.52 -9.98
CA LYS A 126 -12.18 -8.70 -8.54
C LYS A 126 -10.97 -8.22 -7.73
N ALA A 127 -10.94 -6.91 -7.43
CA ALA A 127 -9.97 -6.31 -6.50
C ALA A 127 -9.93 -7.03 -5.14
N ASP A 128 -11.08 -7.52 -4.68
CA ASP A 128 -11.23 -8.21 -3.40
C ASP A 128 -10.39 -9.48 -3.30
N THR A 129 -10.23 -10.25 -4.39
CA THR A 129 -9.45 -11.50 -4.38
C THR A 129 -7.98 -11.23 -4.10
N TRP A 130 -7.43 -10.18 -4.72
CA TRP A 130 -6.04 -9.77 -4.49
C TRP A 130 -5.84 -9.19 -3.11
N LEU A 131 -6.76 -8.35 -2.65
CA LEU A 131 -6.70 -7.77 -1.31
C LEU A 131 -6.71 -8.86 -0.24
N GLN A 132 -7.58 -9.86 -0.35
CA GLN A 132 -7.62 -11.01 0.56
C GLN A 132 -6.32 -11.83 0.53
N ALA A 133 -5.73 -12.04 -0.65
CA ALA A 133 -4.49 -12.81 -0.78
C ALA A 133 -3.28 -12.10 -0.13
N CYS A 134 -3.29 -10.76 -0.14
CA CYS A 134 -2.22 -9.91 0.38
C CYS A 134 -2.48 -9.37 1.81
N SER A 135 -3.65 -9.62 2.41
CA SER A 135 -4.00 -9.14 3.75
C SER A 135 -3.91 -10.24 4.83
N GLN A 136 -2.95 -11.17 4.70
CA GLN A 136 -2.81 -12.27 5.66
C GLN A 136 -2.60 -11.72 7.09
N GLY A 137 -3.43 -12.16 8.04
CA GLY A 137 -3.42 -11.70 9.43
C GLY A 137 -4.38 -10.54 9.75
N ILE A 138 -5.10 -10.02 8.76
CA ILE A 138 -6.14 -8.99 8.97
C ILE A 138 -7.53 -9.66 9.08
N ASP A 139 -7.89 -10.07 10.30
CA ASP A 139 -9.14 -10.81 10.55
C ASP A 139 -10.23 -9.98 11.27
N THR A 140 -9.84 -8.82 11.81
CA THR A 140 -10.76 -7.93 12.53
C THR A 140 -11.88 -7.42 11.62
N GLU A 141 -13.07 -7.15 12.18
CA GLU A 141 -14.17 -6.58 11.38
C GLU A 141 -13.80 -5.20 10.81
N GLU A 142 -13.05 -4.41 11.59
CA GLU A 142 -12.54 -3.13 11.14
C GLU A 142 -11.57 -3.27 9.97
N GLY A 143 -10.62 -4.21 10.06
CA GLY A 143 -9.70 -4.53 8.96
C GLY A 143 -10.44 -4.99 7.71
N ARG A 144 -11.43 -5.88 7.84
CA ARG A 144 -12.27 -6.33 6.73
C ARG A 144 -13.08 -5.19 6.11
N ARG A 145 -13.60 -4.25 6.92
CA ARG A 145 -14.28 -3.05 6.43
C ARG A 145 -13.32 -2.12 5.69
N ALA A 146 -12.11 -1.92 6.20
CA ALA A 146 -11.08 -1.11 5.57
C ALA A 146 -10.65 -1.70 4.21
N LEU A 147 -10.45 -3.03 4.12
CA LEU A 147 -10.13 -3.71 2.85
C LEU A 147 -11.26 -3.55 1.82
N ARG A 148 -12.53 -3.70 2.22
CA ARG A 148 -13.68 -3.48 1.32
C ARG A 148 -13.75 -2.04 0.82
N LEU A 149 -13.47 -1.06 1.70
CA LEU A 149 -13.42 0.35 1.31
C LEU A 149 -12.30 0.59 0.29
N LEU A 150 -11.11 0.02 0.52
CA LEU A 150 -9.98 0.13 -0.39
C LEU A 150 -10.25 -0.52 -1.76
N GLY A 151 -10.87 -1.70 -1.80
CA GLY A 151 -11.25 -2.37 -3.05
C GLY A 151 -12.29 -1.59 -3.86
N SER A 152 -13.29 -1.03 -3.18
CA SER A 152 -14.27 -0.12 -3.78
C SER A 152 -13.61 1.19 -4.25
N ALA A 153 -12.66 1.71 -3.47
CA ALA A 153 -11.87 2.90 -3.80
C ALA A 153 -11.10 2.72 -5.12
N ALA A 154 -10.35 1.63 -5.20
CA ALA A 154 -9.59 1.21 -6.37
C ALA A 154 -10.47 1.08 -7.62
N SER A 155 -11.63 0.44 -7.50
CA SER A 155 -12.49 0.12 -8.64
C SER A 155 -13.09 1.35 -9.35
N GLN A 156 -13.36 2.44 -8.61
CA GLN A 156 -13.96 3.66 -9.18
C GLN A 156 -12.92 4.74 -9.52
N THR A 157 -11.63 4.46 -9.35
CA THR A 157 -10.56 5.37 -9.79
C THR A 157 -10.46 5.33 -11.31
N ALA A 158 -10.25 6.48 -11.96
CA ALA A 158 -10.13 6.56 -13.42
C ALA A 158 -8.88 5.83 -13.94
N PRO A 159 -8.89 5.30 -15.18
CA PRO A 159 -7.68 4.71 -15.79
C PRO A 159 -6.62 5.78 -16.11
#